data_AF-A0A927RND7-F1
#
_entry.id   AF-A0A927RND7-F1
#
_cell.length_a   1.000
_cell.length_b   1.000
_cell.length_c   1.000
_cell.angle_alpha   90.00
_cell.angle_beta   90.00
_cell.angle_gamma   90.00
#
_symmetry.space_group_name_H-M   'P 1'
#
loop_
_entity.id
_entity.type
_entity.pdbx_description
1 polymer ?
#
loop_
_entity_poly.entity_id
_entity_poly.type
_entity_poly.pdbx_seq_one_letter_code
_entity_poly.pdbx_strand_id
1 'polypeptide(L)'
;MSMPETQVPGRKRGRGLIFGAVWLIFLASPVSEALQRHPDVGMRAVVIAVTSVFCLLYIAIFPLLAATAPARWVGPALLAGLALTAGGFCLLAGEDGIFSFVFLGAAGGVVLSERQSALWTGTWVGLTVLLPLVVPGWTIEPSGTMSVLLGAMAASGFVQLLRRNWELREAQSEIARLAVADERLRFSRDLHDILGHSLTVITVKSELAGRLVEGNPDRAATEIADVERLAREALSDVRATVAGYRASSLAAEVSQARRSLEAAGITAVLPSAVDEVTGPHRDLFGWVVREGITNVVRHSRATSCSVRLTPTSVEVVDDGVGVGAGAPFDLEHCPDASHHGNGLTGLRERVVAVGGTLLAGPRAEGGFRLRAEVPQ
;
A
#
# COMPACT_ATOMS: atom_id res chain seq x y z
N MET A 1 -9.36 12.11 8.80
CA MET A 1 -8.82 12.66 7.55
C MET A 1 -7.41 13.15 7.83
N SER A 2 -6.44 12.24 7.78
CA SER A 2 -5.03 12.50 8.06
C SER A 2 -4.27 12.30 6.76
N MET A 3 -3.77 13.42 6.20
CA MET A 3 -2.86 13.43 5.06
C MET A 3 -1.63 12.57 5.38
N PRO A 4 -1.13 11.72 4.47
CA PRO A 4 0.13 11.05 4.68
C PRO A 4 1.26 12.08 4.63
N GLU A 5 2.16 12.00 5.61
CA GLU A 5 3.38 12.79 5.70
C GLU A 5 4.05 12.91 4.32
N THR A 6 4.12 14.14 3.82
CA THR A 6 5.01 14.53 2.75
C THR A 6 6.43 14.13 3.17
N GLN A 7 6.96 13.06 2.58
CA GLN A 7 8.34 12.65 2.79
C GLN A 7 9.27 13.84 2.60
N VAL A 8 9.89 14.24 3.70
CA VAL A 8 10.75 15.41 3.83
C VAL A 8 11.84 15.39 2.74
N PRO A 9 11.85 16.35 1.80
CA PRO A 9 12.84 16.41 0.71
C PRO A 9 14.29 16.51 1.21
N GLY A 10 14.50 16.93 2.46
CA GLY A 10 15.82 17.01 3.11
C GLY A 10 16.52 15.67 3.28
N ARG A 11 15.80 14.57 3.54
CA ARG A 11 16.41 13.25 3.79
C ARG A 11 17.00 12.62 2.51
N LYS A 12 16.45 12.97 1.35
CA LYS A 12 16.95 12.54 0.03
C LYS A 12 18.23 13.28 -0.37
N ARG A 13 18.30 14.60 -0.10
CA ARG A 13 19.50 15.42 -0.35
C ARG A 13 20.73 14.96 0.44
N GLY A 14 20.56 14.64 1.73
CA GLY A 14 21.68 14.19 2.57
C GLY A 14 22.31 12.86 2.13
N ARG A 15 21.50 11.90 1.64
CA ARG A 15 22.00 10.59 1.18
C ARG A 15 22.83 10.67 -0.09
N GLY A 16 22.45 11.54 -1.04
CA GLY A 16 23.22 11.76 -2.26
C GLY A 16 24.59 12.37 -2.00
N LEU A 17 24.68 13.32 -1.05
CA LEU A 17 25.92 13.96 -0.64
C LEU A 17 26.90 12.98 0.01
N ILE A 18 26.42 12.16 0.95
CA ILE A 18 27.25 11.14 1.63
C ILE A 18 27.76 10.13 0.61
N PHE A 19 26.91 9.69 -0.32
CA PHE A 19 27.30 8.75 -1.37
C PHE A 19 28.43 9.32 -2.25
N GLY A 20 28.29 10.54 -2.75
CA GLY A 20 29.33 11.19 -3.56
C GLY A 20 30.64 11.41 -2.80
N ALA A 21 30.57 11.83 -1.53
CA ALA A 21 31.75 12.14 -0.73
C ALA A 21 32.68 10.94 -0.50
N VAL A 22 32.14 9.72 -0.39
CA VAL A 22 32.95 8.49 -0.21
C VAL A 22 33.92 8.27 -1.37
N TRP A 23 33.51 8.61 -2.60
CA TRP A 23 34.31 8.37 -3.79
C TRP A 23 35.46 9.37 -3.97
N LEU A 24 35.46 10.48 -3.22
CA LEU A 24 36.57 11.45 -3.26
C LEU A 24 37.91 10.86 -2.80
N ILE A 25 37.90 9.67 -2.14
CA ILE A 25 39.13 8.94 -1.81
C ILE A 25 40.00 8.63 -3.04
N PHE A 26 39.40 8.45 -4.22
CA PHE A 26 40.13 8.20 -5.46
C PHE A 26 40.88 9.44 -5.99
N LEU A 27 40.59 10.63 -5.44
CA LEU A 27 41.33 11.85 -5.74
C LEU A 27 42.68 11.90 -5.01
N ALA A 28 42.94 11.00 -4.05
CA ALA A 28 44.18 10.98 -3.27
C ALA A 28 45.42 10.80 -4.17
N SER A 29 45.35 9.95 -5.19
CA SER A 29 46.47 9.69 -6.11
C SER A 29 46.89 10.94 -6.90
N PRO A 30 46.00 11.56 -7.71
CA PRO A 30 46.38 12.76 -8.49
C PRO A 30 46.77 13.95 -7.61
N VAL A 31 46.16 14.10 -6.43
CA VAL A 31 46.51 15.19 -5.50
C VAL A 31 47.88 14.97 -4.88
N SER A 32 48.19 13.74 -4.46
CA SER A 32 49.50 13.39 -3.89
C SER A 32 50.61 13.64 -4.90
N GLU A 33 50.44 13.16 -6.14
CA GLU A 33 51.44 13.35 -7.20
C GLU A 33 51.64 14.83 -7.54
N ALA A 34 50.55 15.60 -7.68
CA ALA A 34 50.65 17.04 -7.94
C ALA A 34 51.40 17.81 -6.84
N LEU A 35 51.21 17.44 -5.57
CA LEU A 35 51.92 18.05 -4.44
C LEU A 35 53.39 17.64 -4.35
N GLN A 36 53.74 16.44 -4.82
CA GLN A 36 55.12 15.94 -4.87
C GLN A 36 55.90 16.59 -6.02
N ARG A 37 55.28 16.73 -7.20
CA ARG A 37 55.87 17.35 -8.39
C ARG A 37 56.21 18.83 -8.22
N HIS A 38 55.45 19.52 -7.37
CA HIS A 38 55.59 20.95 -7.11
C HIS A 38 55.87 21.21 -5.61
N PRO A 39 57.15 21.20 -5.18
CA PRO A 39 57.50 21.45 -3.78
C PRO A 39 57.37 22.91 -3.37
N ASP A 40 57.24 23.85 -4.32
CA ASP A 40 57.11 25.27 -4.03
C ASP A 40 55.74 25.62 -3.41
N VAL A 41 55.75 26.60 -2.51
CA VAL A 41 54.55 26.97 -1.73
C VAL A 41 53.44 27.55 -2.62
N GLY A 42 53.81 28.26 -3.69
CA GLY A 42 52.85 28.88 -4.61
C GLY A 42 52.03 27.85 -5.37
N MET A 43 52.69 26.89 -6.00
CA MET A 43 52.05 25.81 -6.74
C MET A 43 51.30 24.86 -5.82
N ARG A 44 51.77 24.59 -4.60
CA ARG A 44 50.97 23.85 -3.61
C ARG A 44 49.63 24.53 -3.32
N ALA A 45 49.62 25.86 -3.20
CA ALA A 45 48.37 26.60 -3.05
C ALA A 45 47.46 26.46 -4.29
N VAL A 46 48.03 26.44 -5.50
CA VAL A 46 47.29 26.17 -6.75
C VAL A 46 46.68 24.76 -6.75
N VAL A 47 47.45 23.73 -6.40
CA VAL A 47 46.96 22.34 -6.33
C VAL A 47 45.81 22.22 -5.34
N ILE A 48 45.93 22.81 -4.15
CA ILE A 48 44.86 22.82 -3.14
C ILE A 48 43.62 23.57 -3.65
N ALA A 49 43.80 24.70 -4.33
CA ALA A 49 42.69 25.47 -4.89
C ALA A 49 41.94 24.67 -5.98
N VAL A 50 42.65 24.06 -6.94
CA VAL A 50 42.06 23.22 -7.99
C VAL A 50 41.32 22.03 -7.39
N THR A 51 41.93 21.37 -6.40
CA THR A 51 41.32 20.23 -5.68
C THR A 51 40.03 20.65 -4.97
N SER A 52 40.06 21.78 -4.27
CA SER A 52 38.90 22.30 -3.53
C SER A 52 37.76 22.64 -4.49
N VAL A 53 38.05 23.30 -5.61
CA VAL A 53 37.05 23.61 -6.65
C VAL A 53 36.49 22.32 -7.25
N PHE A 54 37.33 21.33 -7.57
CA PHE A 54 36.91 20.03 -8.08
C PHE A 54 35.93 19.33 -7.12
N CYS A 55 36.29 19.24 -5.83
CA CYS A 55 35.43 18.63 -4.81
C CYS A 55 34.10 19.36 -4.67
N LEU A 56 34.10 20.69 -4.64
CA LEU A 56 32.89 21.50 -4.54
C LEU A 56 31.97 21.28 -5.75
N LEU A 57 32.52 21.29 -6.96
CA LEU A 57 31.78 21.03 -8.20
C LEU A 57 31.19 19.62 -8.21
N TYR A 58 31.99 18.61 -7.85
CA TYR A 58 31.53 17.22 -7.81
C TYR A 58 30.40 17.01 -6.79
N ILE A 59 30.53 17.56 -5.58
CA ILE A 59 29.49 17.48 -4.55
C ILE A 59 28.23 18.23 -4.98
N ALA A 60 28.36 19.39 -5.65
CA ALA A 60 27.25 20.19 -6.13
C ALA A 60 26.39 19.50 -7.21
N ILE A 61 26.89 18.42 -7.83
CA ILE A 61 26.14 17.63 -8.81
C ILE A 61 25.09 16.74 -8.13
N PHE A 62 25.36 16.18 -6.95
CA PHE A 62 24.46 15.21 -6.31
C PHE A 62 23.08 15.76 -5.88
N PRO A 63 22.95 17.03 -5.44
CA PRO A 63 21.63 17.64 -5.25
C PRO A 63 20.73 17.61 -6.48
N LEU A 64 21.30 17.53 -7.70
CA LEU A 64 20.52 17.43 -8.94
C LEU A 64 19.76 16.10 -9.06
N LEU A 65 20.18 15.01 -8.40
CA LEU A 65 19.41 13.76 -8.38
C LEU A 65 18.04 13.93 -7.72
N ALA A 66 17.94 14.85 -6.74
CA ALA A 66 16.72 15.10 -5.99
C ALA A 66 15.98 16.36 -6.46
N ALA A 67 16.51 17.07 -7.45
CA ALA A 67 15.90 18.30 -7.96
C ALA A 67 14.80 17.96 -8.97
N THR A 68 13.61 18.54 -8.77
CA THR A 68 12.45 18.32 -9.65
C THR A 68 12.54 19.12 -10.95
N ALA A 69 13.17 20.31 -10.92
CA ALA A 69 13.37 21.15 -12.10
C ALA A 69 14.59 22.09 -11.93
N PRO A 70 15.83 21.55 -11.99
CA PRO A 70 17.01 22.41 -12.05
C PRO A 70 17.04 23.20 -13.36
N ALA A 71 17.59 24.41 -13.34
CA ALA A 71 17.77 25.19 -14.56
C ALA A 71 18.65 24.41 -15.56
N ARG A 72 18.22 24.34 -16.83
CA ARG A 72 18.83 23.53 -17.91
C ARG A 72 20.34 23.70 -18.11
N TRP A 73 20.88 24.85 -17.70
CA TRP A 73 22.31 25.19 -17.85
C TRP A 73 23.18 24.75 -16.67
N VAL A 74 22.60 24.47 -15.50
CA VAL A 74 23.36 24.17 -14.27
C VAL A 74 24.13 22.87 -14.41
N GLY A 75 23.47 21.80 -14.87
CA GLY A 75 24.12 20.50 -15.09
C GLY A 75 25.31 20.59 -16.05
N PRO A 76 25.11 21.08 -17.29
CA PRO A 76 26.20 21.27 -18.26
C PRO A 76 27.32 22.18 -17.75
N ALA A 77 27.00 23.26 -17.03
CA ALA A 77 28.01 24.15 -16.45
C ALA A 77 28.86 23.44 -15.39
N LEU A 78 28.26 22.63 -14.52
CA LEU A 78 28.98 21.82 -13.52
C LEU A 78 29.86 20.76 -14.18
N LEU A 79 29.37 20.08 -15.23
CA LEU A 79 30.17 19.12 -16.00
C LEU A 79 31.36 19.79 -16.70
N ALA A 80 31.14 20.95 -17.31
CA ALA A 80 32.21 21.71 -17.95
C ALA A 80 33.27 22.18 -16.94
N GLY A 81 32.83 22.71 -15.79
CA GLY A 81 33.74 23.08 -14.69
C GLY A 81 34.54 21.88 -14.19
N LEU A 82 33.90 20.74 -13.97
CA LEU A 82 34.55 19.52 -13.51
C LEU A 82 35.58 19.02 -14.54
N ALA A 83 35.24 19.03 -15.83
CA ALA A 83 36.14 18.67 -16.91
C ALA A 83 37.35 19.62 -17.02
N LEU A 84 37.14 20.93 -16.84
CA LEU A 84 38.23 21.91 -16.80
C LEU A 84 39.18 21.65 -15.64
N THR A 85 38.65 21.39 -14.44
CA THR A 85 39.49 21.05 -13.28
C THR A 85 40.20 19.70 -13.42
N ALA A 86 39.58 18.72 -14.10
CA ALA A 86 40.23 17.45 -14.44
C ALA A 86 41.40 17.65 -15.43
N GLY A 87 41.23 18.53 -16.42
CA GLY A 87 42.34 18.98 -17.28
C GLY A 87 43.45 19.68 -16.49
N GLY A 88 43.09 20.47 -15.47
CA GLY A 88 44.04 21.05 -14.53
C GLY A 88 44.87 19.99 -13.79
N PHE A 89 44.25 18.89 -13.36
CA PHE A 89 44.97 17.75 -12.78
C PHE A 89 45.95 17.11 -13.76
N CYS A 90 45.58 16.96 -15.04
CA CYS A 90 46.51 16.48 -16.07
C CYS A 90 47.75 17.39 -16.23
N LEU A 91 47.59 18.70 -16.07
CA LEU A 91 48.71 19.65 -16.15
C LEU A 91 49.60 19.63 -14.89
N LEU A 92 49.00 19.43 -13.72
CA LEU A 92 49.70 19.48 -12.41
C LEU A 92 50.32 18.14 -12.01
N ALA A 93 49.64 17.03 -12.29
CA ALA A 93 50.04 15.67 -11.91
C ALA A 93 50.58 14.85 -13.09
N GLY A 94 50.46 15.31 -14.33
CA GLY A 94 50.83 14.53 -15.51
C GLY A 94 49.84 13.39 -15.77
N GLU A 95 50.34 12.19 -16.06
CA GLU A 95 49.52 11.02 -16.40
C GLU A 95 48.58 10.60 -15.25
N ASP A 96 48.99 10.80 -13.99
CA ASP A 96 48.13 10.53 -12.82
C ASP A 96 46.88 11.42 -12.76
N GLY A 97 46.90 12.57 -13.45
CA GLY A 97 45.72 13.42 -13.58
C GLY A 97 44.54 12.71 -14.25
N ILE A 98 44.80 11.70 -15.08
CA ILE A 98 43.79 10.90 -15.79
C ILE A 98 42.85 10.17 -14.80
N PHE A 99 43.32 9.81 -13.60
CA PHE A 99 42.47 9.16 -12.59
C PHE A 99 41.27 10.04 -12.17
N SER A 100 41.37 11.36 -12.33
CA SER A 100 40.24 12.27 -12.09
C SER A 100 39.07 12.06 -13.07
N PHE A 101 39.26 11.35 -14.19
CA PHE A 101 38.21 11.14 -15.20
C PHE A 101 37.12 10.15 -14.73
N VAL A 102 37.38 9.32 -13.72
CA VAL A 102 36.34 8.48 -13.07
C VAL A 102 35.16 9.33 -12.61
N PHE A 103 35.45 10.49 -12.03
CA PHE A 103 34.45 11.40 -11.50
C PHE A 103 33.60 12.03 -12.62
N LEU A 104 34.16 12.20 -13.82
CA LEU A 104 33.42 12.69 -14.99
C LEU A 104 32.38 11.66 -15.45
N GLY A 105 32.70 10.37 -15.46
CA GLY A 105 31.74 9.30 -15.74
C GLY A 105 30.60 9.27 -14.72
N ALA A 106 30.94 9.33 -13.43
CA ALA A 106 29.96 9.38 -12.34
C ALA A 106 29.04 10.61 -12.46
N ALA A 107 29.62 11.79 -12.71
CA ALA A 107 28.89 13.04 -12.88
C ALA A 107 27.97 13.02 -14.11
N GLY A 108 28.42 12.42 -15.21
CA GLY A 108 27.62 12.24 -16.42
C GLY A 108 26.37 11.40 -16.17
N GLY A 109 26.48 10.33 -15.36
CA GLY A 109 25.34 9.50 -14.96
C GLY A 109 24.25 10.23 -14.19
N VAL A 110 24.58 11.32 -13.50
CA VAL A 110 23.63 12.15 -12.76
C VAL A 110 22.92 13.15 -13.68
N VAL A 111 23.70 13.84 -14.49
CA VAL A 111 23.25 15.03 -15.23
C VAL A 111 22.62 14.67 -16.57
N LEU A 112 23.17 13.67 -17.26
CA LEU A 112 22.82 13.36 -18.65
C LEU A 112 21.75 12.27 -18.74
N SER A 113 21.12 12.16 -19.92
CA SER A 113 20.28 11.01 -20.25
C SER A 113 21.13 9.73 -20.41
N GLU A 114 20.51 8.55 -20.31
CA GLU A 114 21.20 7.25 -20.40
C GLU A 114 22.14 7.13 -21.62
N ARG A 115 21.64 7.48 -22.81
CA ARG A 115 22.44 7.45 -24.05
C ARG A 115 23.58 8.47 -24.03
N GLN A 116 23.31 9.69 -23.55
CA GLN A 116 24.32 10.76 -23.48
C GLN A 116 25.38 10.46 -22.42
N SER A 117 24.99 9.87 -21.28
CA SER A 117 25.91 9.43 -20.23
C SER A 117 26.84 8.33 -20.71
N ALA A 118 26.33 7.37 -21.49
CA ALA A 118 27.15 6.33 -22.09
C ALA A 118 28.18 6.93 -23.08
N LEU A 119 27.76 7.83 -23.97
CA LEU A 119 28.66 8.52 -24.90
C LEU A 119 29.70 9.38 -24.18
N TRP A 120 29.27 10.12 -23.15
CA TRP A 120 30.12 10.95 -22.31
C TRP A 120 31.17 10.12 -21.59
N THR A 121 30.75 9.04 -20.92
CA THR A 121 31.64 8.11 -20.22
C THR A 121 32.62 7.46 -21.19
N GLY A 122 32.14 7.02 -22.36
CA GLY A 122 32.98 6.46 -23.42
C GLY A 122 34.02 7.44 -23.95
N THR A 123 33.68 8.74 -24.04
CA THR A 123 34.62 9.79 -24.46
C THR A 123 35.76 9.94 -23.45
N TRP A 124 35.43 10.05 -22.15
CA TRP A 124 36.45 10.21 -21.11
C TRP A 124 37.30 8.95 -20.92
N VAL A 125 36.71 7.76 -21.04
CA VAL A 125 37.47 6.50 -21.11
C VAL A 125 38.39 6.47 -22.33
N GLY A 126 37.91 6.85 -23.52
CA GLY A 126 38.74 6.89 -24.72
C GLY A 126 39.92 7.85 -24.56
N LEU A 127 39.73 8.98 -23.88
CA LEU A 127 40.78 9.94 -23.58
C LEU A 127 41.87 9.39 -22.65
N THR A 128 41.56 8.42 -21.78
CA THR A 128 42.61 7.79 -20.94
C THR A 128 43.62 7.00 -21.77
N VAL A 129 43.21 6.52 -22.95
CA VAL A 129 44.09 5.82 -23.90
C VAL A 129 44.73 6.80 -24.88
N LEU A 130 43.96 7.79 -25.36
CA LEU A 130 44.42 8.72 -26.38
C LEU A 130 45.46 9.72 -25.84
N LEU A 131 45.29 10.23 -24.62
CA LEU A 131 46.22 11.24 -24.08
C LEU A 131 47.66 10.71 -23.93
N PRO A 132 47.91 9.51 -23.35
CA PRO A 132 49.27 8.97 -23.29
C PRO A 132 49.92 8.70 -24.65
N LEU A 133 49.13 8.48 -25.71
CA LEU A 133 49.66 8.30 -27.07
C LEU A 133 50.11 9.61 -27.73
N VAL A 134 49.51 10.74 -27.35
CA VAL A 134 49.76 12.05 -27.97
C VAL A 134 50.75 12.89 -27.16
N VAL A 135 50.77 12.73 -25.83
CA VAL A 135 51.63 13.52 -24.94
C VAL A 135 52.98 12.81 -24.76
N PRO A 136 54.11 13.41 -25.21
CA PRO A 136 55.42 12.79 -25.05
C PRO A 136 55.77 12.55 -23.59
N GLY A 137 56.25 11.35 -23.27
CA GLY A 137 56.68 10.96 -21.93
C GLY A 137 55.55 10.41 -21.04
N TRP A 138 54.31 10.36 -21.52
CA TRP A 138 53.23 9.65 -20.84
C TRP A 138 53.21 8.19 -21.27
N THR A 139 52.82 7.31 -20.36
CA THR A 139 52.73 5.88 -20.62
C THR A 139 51.31 5.37 -20.40
N ILE A 140 50.91 4.37 -21.19
CA ILE A 140 49.64 3.69 -20.95
C ILE A 140 49.87 2.72 -19.81
N GLU A 141 49.33 3.03 -18.63
CA GLU A 141 49.24 2.07 -17.55
C GLU A 141 47.92 1.29 -17.66
N PRO A 142 47.94 -0.03 -17.98
CA PRO A 142 46.71 -0.79 -18.21
C PRO A 142 45.85 -0.91 -16.95
N SER A 143 46.49 -1.01 -15.77
CA SER A 143 45.86 -1.00 -14.43
C SER A 143 45.07 0.29 -14.19
N GLY A 144 45.68 1.44 -14.47
CA GLY A 144 45.06 2.75 -14.29
C GLY A 144 43.88 2.96 -15.23
N THR A 145 44.08 2.67 -16.52
CA THR A 145 43.02 2.73 -17.55
C THR A 145 41.84 1.83 -17.20
N MET A 146 42.10 0.60 -16.78
CA MET A 146 41.06 -0.35 -16.40
C MET A 146 40.30 0.10 -15.14
N SER A 147 41.01 0.68 -14.16
CA SER A 147 40.40 1.25 -12.96
C SER A 147 39.48 2.43 -13.29
N VAL A 148 39.90 3.29 -14.23
CA VAL A 148 39.07 4.42 -14.69
C VAL A 148 37.81 3.93 -15.41
N LEU A 149 37.97 2.99 -16.33
CA LEU A 149 36.87 2.37 -17.07
C LEU A 149 35.86 1.71 -16.12
N LEU A 150 36.32 0.81 -15.26
CA LEU A 150 35.46 0.09 -14.33
C LEU A 150 34.81 1.02 -13.31
N GLY A 151 35.55 1.99 -12.77
CA GLY A 151 35.04 2.96 -11.82
C GLY A 151 33.97 3.87 -12.44
N ALA A 152 34.23 4.41 -13.63
CA ALA A 152 33.28 5.28 -14.33
C ALA A 152 32.01 4.51 -14.75
N MET A 153 32.16 3.30 -15.26
CA MET A 153 31.03 2.44 -15.64
C MET A 153 30.21 2.01 -14.43
N ALA A 154 30.86 1.57 -13.34
CA ALA A 154 30.19 1.18 -12.11
C ALA A 154 29.44 2.36 -11.47
N ALA A 155 30.07 3.54 -11.38
CA ALA A 155 29.44 4.72 -10.82
C ALA A 155 28.24 5.20 -11.65
N SER A 156 28.40 5.28 -12.98
CA SER A 156 27.31 5.67 -13.88
C SER A 156 26.16 4.65 -13.85
N GLY A 157 26.48 3.35 -13.90
CA GLY A 157 25.49 2.27 -13.79
C GLY A 157 24.74 2.30 -12.46
N PHE A 158 25.44 2.50 -11.34
CA PHE A 158 24.83 2.57 -10.02
C PHE A 158 23.89 3.78 -9.86
N VAL A 159 24.29 4.96 -10.34
CA VAL A 159 23.42 6.15 -10.35
C VAL A 159 22.15 5.89 -11.17
N GLN A 160 22.27 5.24 -12.33
CA GLN A 160 21.13 4.89 -13.16
C GLN A 160 20.20 3.88 -12.48
N LEU A 161 20.75 2.86 -11.83
CA LEU A 161 19.98 1.90 -11.03
C LEU A 161 19.20 2.59 -9.91
N LEU A 162 19.82 3.54 -9.20
CA LEU A 162 19.14 4.32 -8.17
C LEU A 162 17.98 5.15 -8.75
N ARG A 163 18.20 5.83 -9.88
CA ARG A 163 17.13 6.60 -10.56
C ARG A 163 15.97 5.69 -10.96
N ARG A 164 16.24 4.55 -11.61
CA ARG A 164 15.22 3.56 -12.00
C ARG A 164 14.45 3.03 -10.79
N ASN A 165 15.15 2.74 -9.69
CA ASN A 165 14.50 2.25 -8.48
C ASN A 165 13.56 3.31 -7.84
N TRP A 166 13.92 4.59 -7.93
CA TRP A 166 13.05 5.68 -7.47
C TRP A 166 11.85 5.88 -8.38
N GLU A 167 12.06 5.94 -9.70
CA GLU A 167 10.98 6.02 -10.70
C GLU A 167 9.98 4.87 -10.51
N LEU A 168 10.49 3.65 -10.29
CA LEU A 168 9.66 2.47 -10.04
C LEU A 168 8.82 2.62 -8.76
N ARG A 169 9.42 3.08 -7.66
CA ARG A 169 8.70 3.29 -6.39
C ARG A 169 7.63 4.37 -6.52
N GLU A 170 7.92 5.44 -7.25
CA GLU A 170 6.98 6.52 -7.49
C GLU A 170 5.80 6.02 -8.35
N ALA A 171 6.09 5.30 -9.43
CA ALA A 171 5.08 4.67 -10.27
C ALA A 171 4.22 3.65 -9.49
N GLN A 172 4.83 2.82 -8.64
CA GLN A 172 4.08 1.90 -7.76
C GLN A 172 3.17 2.64 -6.79
N SER A 173 3.64 3.75 -6.21
CA SER A 173 2.80 4.57 -5.33
C SER A 173 1.63 5.20 -6.08
N GLU A 174 1.83 5.60 -7.34
CA GLU A 174 0.78 6.16 -8.18
C GLU A 174 -0.25 5.11 -8.59
N ILE A 175 0.21 3.92 -8.99
CA ILE A 175 -0.68 2.77 -9.28
C ILE A 175 -1.53 2.44 -8.05
N ALA A 176 -0.94 2.40 -6.85
CA ALA A 176 -1.69 2.13 -5.62
C ALA A 176 -2.75 3.22 -5.34
N ARG A 177 -2.42 4.50 -5.56
CA ARG A 177 -3.39 5.60 -5.43
C ARG A 177 -4.53 5.49 -6.43
N LEU A 178 -4.21 5.22 -7.69
CA LEU A 178 -5.19 5.05 -8.76
C LEU A 178 -6.09 3.85 -8.51
N ALA A 179 -5.53 2.73 -8.07
CA ALA A 179 -6.30 1.54 -7.70
C ALA A 179 -7.32 1.84 -6.59
N VAL A 180 -6.93 2.57 -5.54
CA VAL A 180 -7.86 2.98 -4.48
C VAL A 180 -8.94 3.95 -4.99
N ALA A 181 -8.60 4.85 -5.91
CA ALA A 181 -9.56 5.77 -6.50
C ALA A 181 -10.58 5.05 -7.41
N ASP A 182 -10.10 4.13 -8.26
CA ASP A 182 -10.94 3.31 -9.13
C ASP A 182 -11.90 2.43 -8.31
N GLU A 183 -11.39 1.83 -7.24
CA GLU A 183 -12.18 1.05 -6.29
C GLU A 183 -13.31 1.89 -5.66
N ARG A 184 -13.01 3.14 -5.26
CA ARG A 184 -14.03 4.07 -4.72
C ARG A 184 -15.08 4.44 -5.76
N LEU A 185 -14.68 4.64 -7.01
CA LEU A 185 -15.61 4.94 -8.10
C LEU A 185 -16.52 3.75 -8.40
N ARG A 186 -15.96 2.53 -8.43
CA ARG A 186 -16.74 1.30 -8.57
C ARG A 186 -17.75 1.16 -7.44
N PHE A 187 -17.29 1.30 -6.19
CA PHE A 187 -18.16 1.26 -5.02
C PHE A 187 -19.30 2.30 -5.07
N SER A 188 -18.98 3.54 -5.49
CA SER A 188 -19.99 4.59 -5.63
C SER A 188 -21.02 4.25 -6.72
N ARG A 189 -20.61 3.60 -7.81
CA ARG A 189 -21.51 3.17 -8.88
C ARG A 189 -22.43 2.04 -8.40
N ASP A 190 -21.87 1.02 -7.76
CA ASP A 190 -22.63 -0.11 -7.24
C ASP A 190 -23.67 0.36 -6.21
N LEU A 191 -23.29 1.28 -5.31
CA LEU A 191 -24.24 1.91 -4.39
C LEU A 191 -25.32 2.73 -5.12
N HIS A 192 -24.94 3.48 -6.15
CA HIS A 192 -25.88 4.28 -6.92
C HIS A 192 -26.88 3.42 -7.69
N ASP A 193 -26.45 2.29 -8.27
CA ASP A 193 -27.31 1.40 -9.03
C ASP A 193 -28.34 0.71 -8.12
N ILE A 194 -27.90 0.21 -6.96
CA ILE A 194 -28.79 -0.39 -5.96
C ILE A 194 -29.80 0.64 -5.43
N LEU A 195 -29.32 1.81 -5.02
CA LEU A 195 -30.19 2.87 -4.48
C LEU A 195 -31.13 3.44 -5.54
N GLY A 196 -30.63 3.68 -6.75
CA GLY A 196 -31.36 4.31 -7.85
C GLY A 196 -32.57 3.48 -8.28
N HIS A 197 -32.40 2.16 -8.41
CA HIS A 197 -33.50 1.28 -8.77
C HIS A 197 -34.59 1.27 -7.69
N SER A 198 -34.23 1.03 -6.42
CA SER A 198 -35.19 0.95 -5.33
C SER A 198 -35.92 2.27 -5.09
N LEU A 199 -35.20 3.41 -5.13
CA LEU A 199 -35.81 4.73 -4.95
C LEU A 199 -36.78 5.08 -6.08
N THR A 200 -36.49 4.67 -7.32
CA THR A 200 -37.40 4.88 -8.47
C THR A 200 -38.71 4.11 -8.26
N VAL A 201 -38.63 2.83 -7.88
CA VAL A 201 -39.82 2.01 -7.62
C VAL A 201 -40.62 2.52 -6.43
N ILE A 202 -39.95 2.92 -5.35
CA ILE A 202 -40.57 3.55 -4.17
C ILE A 202 -41.33 4.82 -4.58
N THR A 203 -40.73 5.66 -5.41
CA THR A 203 -41.36 6.91 -5.89
C THR A 203 -42.64 6.61 -6.69
N VAL A 204 -42.57 5.69 -7.65
CA VAL A 204 -43.72 5.31 -8.49
C VAL A 204 -44.85 4.69 -7.67
N LYS A 205 -44.55 3.78 -6.74
CA LYS A 205 -45.56 3.17 -5.86
C LYS A 205 -46.17 4.19 -4.88
N SER A 206 -45.38 5.13 -4.38
CA SER A 206 -45.87 6.21 -3.51
C SER A 206 -46.83 7.14 -4.26
N GLU A 207 -46.53 7.49 -5.51
CA GLU A 207 -47.44 8.26 -6.35
C GLU A 207 -48.76 7.51 -6.62
N LEU A 208 -48.67 6.20 -6.92
CA LEU A 208 -49.85 5.36 -7.12
C LEU A 208 -50.71 5.27 -5.85
N ALA A 209 -50.09 5.05 -4.69
CA ALA A 209 -50.78 5.03 -3.40
C ALA A 209 -51.54 6.34 -3.18
N GLY A 210 -50.90 7.49 -3.41
CA GLY A 210 -51.52 8.82 -3.28
C GLY A 210 -52.75 9.00 -4.17
N ARG A 211 -52.74 8.49 -5.41
CA ARG A 211 -53.90 8.54 -6.32
C ARG A 211 -55.04 7.62 -5.90
N LEU A 212 -54.76 6.57 -5.13
CA LEU A 212 -55.75 5.57 -4.73
C LEU A 212 -56.42 5.88 -3.38
N VAL A 213 -55.91 6.83 -2.59
CA VAL A 213 -56.40 7.11 -1.22
C VAL A 213 -57.91 7.34 -1.15
N GLU A 214 -58.48 8.13 -2.08
CA GLU A 214 -59.92 8.45 -2.06
C GLU A 214 -60.78 7.40 -2.77
N GLY A 215 -60.27 6.80 -3.85
CA GLY A 215 -61.04 5.90 -4.71
C GLY A 215 -60.94 4.41 -4.36
N ASN A 216 -59.84 3.99 -3.73
CA ASN A 216 -59.60 2.60 -3.34
C ASN A 216 -58.60 2.53 -2.15
N PRO A 217 -59.06 2.82 -0.93
CA PRO A 217 -58.19 2.92 0.25
C PRO A 217 -57.49 1.59 0.60
N ASP A 218 -58.13 0.44 0.36
CA ASP A 218 -57.52 -0.87 0.62
C ASP A 218 -56.32 -1.15 -0.29
N ARG A 219 -56.43 -0.79 -1.58
CA ARG A 219 -55.28 -0.87 -2.51
C ARG A 219 -54.21 0.17 -2.16
N ALA A 220 -54.59 1.37 -1.74
CA ALA A 220 -53.62 2.37 -1.28
C ALA A 220 -52.82 1.88 -0.07
N ALA A 221 -53.47 1.25 0.91
CA ALA A 221 -52.81 0.64 2.07
C ALA A 221 -51.82 -0.46 1.66
N THR A 222 -52.16 -1.26 0.65
CA THR A 222 -51.28 -2.30 0.10
C THR A 222 -50.02 -1.72 -0.54
N GLU A 223 -50.17 -0.67 -1.36
CA GLU A 223 -49.01 0.02 -1.98
C GLU A 223 -48.11 0.70 -0.95
N ILE A 224 -48.68 1.26 0.13
CA ILE A 224 -47.90 1.84 1.24
C ILE A 224 -47.09 0.77 1.98
N ALA A 225 -47.68 -0.39 2.26
CA ALA A 225 -46.98 -1.51 2.88
C ALA A 225 -45.82 -2.01 2.01
N ASP A 226 -46.03 -2.04 0.69
CA ASP A 226 -44.98 -2.39 -0.28
C ASP A 226 -43.84 -1.37 -0.31
N VAL A 227 -44.14 -0.08 -0.28
CA VAL A 227 -43.13 0.99 -0.17
C VAL A 227 -42.29 0.82 1.09
N GLU A 228 -42.94 0.55 2.23
CA GLU A 228 -42.26 0.35 3.51
C GLU A 228 -41.32 -0.87 3.47
N ARG A 229 -41.78 -1.98 2.87
CA ARG A 229 -40.98 -3.19 2.66
C ARG A 229 -39.77 -2.92 1.75
N LEU A 230 -39.98 -2.30 0.59
CA LEU A 230 -38.92 -1.97 -0.37
C LEU A 230 -37.87 -1.02 0.24
N ALA A 231 -38.29 -0.06 1.05
CA ALA A 231 -37.37 0.84 1.74
C ALA A 231 -36.49 0.10 2.77
N ARG A 232 -37.06 -0.87 3.51
CA ARG A 232 -36.30 -1.72 4.45
C ARG A 232 -35.33 -2.64 3.73
N GLU A 233 -35.74 -3.24 2.62
CA GLU A 233 -34.89 -4.09 1.76
C GLU A 233 -33.70 -3.29 1.22
N ALA A 234 -33.94 -2.13 0.60
CA ALA A 234 -32.88 -1.26 0.08
C ALA A 234 -31.88 -0.81 1.17
N LEU A 235 -32.37 -0.48 2.37
CA LEU A 235 -31.50 -0.13 3.50
C LEU A 235 -30.66 -1.34 3.98
N SER A 236 -31.22 -2.54 3.93
CA SER A 236 -30.50 -3.78 4.24
C SER A 236 -29.40 -4.05 3.21
N ASP A 237 -29.69 -3.89 1.92
CA ASP A 237 -28.73 -4.11 0.84
C ASP A 237 -27.56 -3.12 0.91
N VAL A 238 -27.83 -1.84 1.17
CA VAL A 238 -26.78 -0.84 1.41
C VAL A 238 -25.92 -1.22 2.63
N ARG A 239 -26.55 -1.66 3.72
CA ARG A 239 -25.80 -2.11 4.92
C ARG A 239 -24.96 -3.34 4.63
N ALA A 240 -25.45 -4.28 3.83
CA ALA A 240 -24.71 -5.48 3.43
C ALA A 240 -23.52 -5.13 2.53
N THR A 241 -23.70 -4.25 1.55
CA THR A 241 -22.63 -3.78 0.65
C THR A 241 -21.54 -3.00 1.40
N VAL A 242 -21.94 -2.14 2.36
CA VAL A 242 -20.99 -1.42 3.23
C VAL A 242 -20.28 -2.37 4.21
N ALA A 243 -20.98 -3.38 4.73
CA ALA A 243 -20.41 -4.38 5.64
C ALA A 243 -19.40 -5.28 4.92
N GLY A 244 -19.70 -5.71 3.69
CA GLY A 244 -18.78 -6.49 2.86
C GLY A 244 -17.48 -5.75 2.49
N TYR A 245 -17.49 -4.41 2.49
CA TYR A 245 -16.29 -3.59 2.23
C TYR A 245 -15.41 -3.32 3.46
N ARG A 246 -15.93 -3.52 4.67
CA ARG A 246 -15.17 -3.36 5.91
C ARG A 246 -14.63 -4.72 6.33
N ALA A 247 -13.41 -5.05 5.90
CA ALA A 247 -12.64 -6.23 6.32
C ALA A 247 -12.31 -6.32 7.83
N SER A 248 -13.13 -5.70 8.70
CA SER A 248 -13.15 -5.84 10.15
C SER A 248 -14.53 -6.28 10.66
N SER A 249 -15.28 -7.04 9.85
CA SER A 249 -16.67 -7.46 10.11
C SER A 249 -16.80 -8.14 11.48
N LEU A 250 -15.97 -9.14 11.80
CA LEU A 250 -16.08 -9.88 13.05
C LEU A 250 -15.93 -9.00 14.31
N ALA A 251 -14.94 -8.11 14.35
CA ALA A 251 -14.75 -7.20 15.49
C ALA A 251 -15.92 -6.21 15.64
N ALA A 252 -16.43 -5.72 14.52
CA ALA A 252 -17.59 -4.82 14.50
C ALA A 252 -18.86 -5.56 14.93
N GLU A 253 -19.08 -6.80 14.48
CA GLU A 253 -20.22 -7.63 14.85
C GLU A 253 -20.18 -8.03 16.33
N VAL A 254 -19.02 -8.36 16.90
CA VAL A 254 -18.88 -8.60 18.36
C VAL A 254 -19.17 -7.32 19.16
N SER A 255 -18.72 -6.16 18.68
CA SER A 255 -19.01 -4.87 19.32
C SER A 255 -20.51 -4.50 19.23
N GLN A 256 -21.14 -4.79 18.10
CA GLN A 256 -22.58 -4.61 17.88
C GLN A 256 -23.38 -5.57 18.77
N ALA A 257 -22.97 -6.84 18.85
CA ALA A 257 -23.58 -7.86 19.69
C ALA A 257 -23.63 -7.43 21.16
N ARG A 258 -22.54 -6.87 21.68
CA ARG A 258 -22.46 -6.31 23.03
C ARG A 258 -23.58 -5.30 23.29
N ARG A 259 -23.68 -4.29 22.43
CA ARG A 259 -24.70 -3.24 22.54
C ARG A 259 -26.12 -3.79 22.44
N SER A 260 -26.35 -4.74 21.53
CA SER A 260 -27.68 -5.34 21.33
C SER A 260 -28.13 -6.17 22.53
N LEU A 261 -27.23 -6.96 23.13
CA LEU A 261 -27.51 -7.74 24.34
C LEU A 261 -27.74 -6.83 25.56
N GLU A 262 -26.88 -5.82 25.75
CA GLU A 262 -27.02 -4.83 26.82
C GLU A 262 -28.36 -4.07 26.72
N ALA A 263 -28.74 -3.63 25.52
CA ALA A 263 -30.02 -2.97 25.28
C ALA A 263 -31.24 -3.88 25.54
N ALA A 264 -31.06 -5.20 25.38
CA ALA A 264 -32.08 -6.20 25.68
C ALA A 264 -32.07 -6.66 27.16
N GLY A 265 -31.16 -6.13 27.99
CA GLY A 265 -31.02 -6.54 29.40
C GLY A 265 -30.41 -7.93 29.60
N ILE A 266 -29.69 -8.45 28.60
CA ILE A 266 -29.07 -9.77 28.62
C ILE A 266 -27.57 -9.64 28.97
N THR A 267 -27.10 -10.43 29.92
CA THR A 267 -25.67 -10.42 30.32
C THR A 267 -24.80 -10.94 29.18
N ALA A 268 -23.85 -10.13 28.72
CA ALA A 268 -23.03 -10.41 27.54
C ALA A 268 -21.60 -10.91 27.90
N VAL A 269 -21.33 -12.18 27.65
CA VAL A 269 -19.99 -12.78 27.79
C VAL A 269 -19.35 -12.93 26.41
N LEU A 270 -18.70 -11.85 25.94
CA LEU A 270 -18.15 -11.74 24.59
C LEU A 270 -16.61 -11.57 24.62
N PRO A 271 -15.88 -12.06 23.61
CA PRO A 271 -14.42 -11.97 23.58
C PRO A 271 -13.97 -10.49 23.49
N SER A 272 -12.84 -10.18 24.12
CA SER A 272 -12.25 -8.83 24.13
C SER A 272 -11.45 -8.52 22.87
N ALA A 273 -10.96 -9.55 22.18
CA ALA A 273 -10.24 -9.45 20.91
C ALA A 273 -10.67 -10.60 19.99
N VAL A 274 -10.48 -10.42 18.68
CA VAL A 274 -10.83 -11.41 17.64
C VAL A 274 -9.61 -11.82 16.82
N ASP A 275 -8.41 -11.57 17.36
CA ASP A 275 -7.14 -11.70 16.64
C ASP A 275 -6.77 -13.15 16.32
N GLU A 276 -7.32 -14.10 17.09
CA GLU A 276 -7.15 -15.54 16.87
C GLU A 276 -7.84 -16.05 15.60
N VAL A 277 -8.86 -15.34 15.10
CA VAL A 277 -9.50 -15.66 13.82
C VAL A 277 -8.74 -14.95 12.72
N THR A 278 -8.04 -15.68 11.87
CA THR A 278 -7.27 -15.12 10.75
C THR A 278 -7.81 -15.59 9.40
N GLY A 279 -7.65 -14.78 8.36
CA GLY A 279 -7.97 -15.18 6.99
C GLY A 279 -9.47 -15.17 6.65
N PRO A 280 -9.90 -16.00 5.68
CA PRO A 280 -11.22 -15.88 5.02
C PRO A 280 -12.42 -16.22 5.91
N HIS A 281 -12.19 -16.83 7.08
CA HIS A 281 -13.26 -17.22 8.01
C HIS A 281 -13.83 -16.05 8.83
N ARG A 282 -13.16 -14.89 8.85
CA ARG A 282 -13.61 -13.71 9.61
C ARG A 282 -15.01 -13.26 9.23
N ASP A 283 -15.31 -13.22 7.93
CA ASP A 283 -16.62 -12.77 7.45
C ASP A 283 -17.70 -13.79 7.80
N LEU A 284 -17.43 -15.08 7.54
CA LEU A 284 -18.36 -16.15 7.89
C LEU A 284 -18.70 -16.15 9.38
N PHE A 285 -17.70 -16.04 10.25
CA PHE A 285 -17.93 -15.99 11.70
C PHE A 285 -18.67 -14.72 12.12
N GLY A 286 -18.43 -13.59 11.45
CA GLY A 286 -19.21 -12.37 11.64
C GLY A 286 -20.70 -12.58 11.38
N TRP A 287 -21.05 -13.29 10.29
CA TRP A 287 -22.44 -13.66 9.98
C TRP A 287 -23.05 -14.57 11.05
N VAL A 288 -22.32 -15.57 11.55
CA VAL A 288 -22.80 -16.48 12.60
C VAL A 288 -23.08 -15.72 13.90
N VAL A 289 -22.18 -14.82 14.31
CA VAL A 289 -22.38 -13.98 15.50
C VAL A 289 -23.61 -13.09 15.33
N ARG A 290 -23.74 -12.41 14.20
CA ARG A 290 -24.88 -11.51 13.95
C ARG A 290 -26.22 -12.24 13.99
N GLU A 291 -26.31 -13.37 13.30
CA GLU A 291 -27.54 -14.17 13.23
C GLU A 291 -27.85 -14.78 14.60
N GLY A 292 -26.85 -15.35 15.28
CA GLY A 292 -26.99 -15.91 16.62
C GLY A 292 -27.52 -14.88 17.62
N ILE A 293 -26.93 -13.69 17.67
CA ILE A 293 -27.35 -12.64 18.60
C ILE A 293 -28.74 -12.09 18.26
N THR A 294 -29.06 -11.97 16.96
CA THR A 294 -30.40 -11.57 16.53
C THR A 294 -31.44 -12.58 17.02
N ASN A 295 -31.14 -13.87 16.91
CA ASN A 295 -32.01 -14.94 17.40
C ASN A 295 -32.15 -14.94 18.92
N VAL A 296 -31.05 -14.70 19.65
CA VAL A 296 -31.09 -14.55 21.11
C VAL A 296 -32.03 -13.40 21.50
N VAL A 297 -31.83 -12.20 20.96
CA VAL A 297 -32.61 -11.01 21.30
C VAL A 297 -34.09 -11.17 20.92
N ARG A 298 -34.41 -11.83 19.81
CA ARG A 298 -35.79 -11.97 19.34
C ARG A 298 -36.55 -13.16 19.93
N HIS A 299 -35.86 -14.25 20.26
CA HIS A 299 -36.52 -15.55 20.43
C HIS A 299 -36.14 -16.32 21.71
N SER A 300 -35.04 -15.99 22.40
CA SER A 300 -34.53 -16.85 23.49
C SER A 300 -35.22 -16.65 24.85
N ARG A 301 -35.63 -15.42 25.19
CA ARG A 301 -35.93 -14.97 26.56
C ARG A 301 -34.79 -15.26 27.56
N ALA A 302 -33.54 -15.28 27.07
CA ALA A 302 -32.34 -15.53 27.85
C ALA A 302 -32.02 -14.38 28.82
N THR A 303 -31.33 -14.72 29.92
CA THR A 303 -30.72 -13.77 30.86
C THR A 303 -29.22 -13.60 30.64
N SER A 304 -28.59 -14.55 29.95
CA SER A 304 -27.17 -14.54 29.62
C SER A 304 -26.93 -15.10 28.21
N CYS A 305 -25.97 -14.49 27.51
CA CYS A 305 -25.48 -14.96 26.22
C CYS A 305 -23.95 -14.89 26.18
N SER A 306 -23.33 -15.95 25.67
CA SER A 306 -21.89 -16.06 25.49
C SER A 306 -21.50 -16.32 24.05
N VAL A 307 -20.41 -15.70 23.60
CA VAL A 307 -19.79 -15.96 22.30
C VAL A 307 -18.37 -16.43 22.53
N ARG A 308 -18.00 -17.55 21.92
CA ARG A 308 -16.63 -18.08 21.90
C ARG A 308 -16.13 -18.16 20.47
N LEU A 309 -14.88 -17.73 20.27
CA LEU A 309 -14.19 -17.76 18.99
C LEU A 309 -12.91 -18.57 19.15
N THR A 310 -12.60 -19.37 18.13
CA THR A 310 -11.30 -20.04 17.93
C THR A 310 -10.89 -19.83 16.47
N PRO A 311 -9.66 -20.18 16.06
CA PRO A 311 -9.25 -20.03 14.66
C PRO A 311 -10.18 -20.72 13.65
N THR A 312 -10.85 -21.81 14.05
CA THR A 312 -11.67 -22.66 13.18
C THR A 312 -13.12 -22.80 13.62
N SER A 313 -13.56 -22.12 14.68
CA SER A 313 -14.96 -22.21 15.11
C SER A 313 -15.47 -20.95 15.81
N VAL A 314 -16.77 -20.75 15.71
CA VAL A 314 -17.54 -19.74 16.43
C VAL A 314 -18.73 -20.42 17.11
N GLU A 315 -18.95 -20.11 18.37
CA GLU A 315 -20.03 -20.65 19.18
C GLU A 315 -20.79 -19.51 19.87
N VAL A 316 -22.11 -19.47 19.69
CA VAL A 316 -23.04 -18.59 20.39
C VAL A 316 -23.94 -19.46 21.27
N VAL A 317 -24.01 -19.14 22.56
CA VAL A 317 -24.77 -19.91 23.54
C VAL A 317 -25.59 -18.96 24.40
N ASP A 318 -26.87 -19.28 24.59
CA ASP A 318 -27.74 -18.59 25.55
C ASP A 318 -28.30 -19.56 26.59
N ASP A 319 -28.88 -19.01 27.66
CA ASP A 319 -29.54 -19.72 28.77
C ASP A 319 -31.08 -19.67 28.68
N GLY A 320 -31.63 -19.29 27.52
CA GLY A 320 -33.05 -19.11 27.32
C GLY A 320 -33.84 -20.42 27.15
N VAL A 321 -35.16 -20.29 26.98
CA VAL A 321 -36.07 -21.44 26.82
C VAL A 321 -36.44 -21.75 25.37
N GLY A 322 -36.08 -20.87 24.43
CA GLY A 322 -36.38 -21.01 23.00
C GLY A 322 -37.89 -21.07 22.70
N VAL A 323 -38.26 -20.93 21.44
CA VAL A 323 -39.64 -21.16 20.98
C VAL A 323 -39.67 -22.56 20.36
N GLY A 324 -39.86 -23.59 21.20
CA GLY A 324 -39.82 -24.99 20.75
C GLY A 324 -39.18 -25.92 21.79
N ALA A 325 -39.76 -25.98 22.98
CA ALA A 325 -39.33 -26.91 24.02
C ALA A 325 -39.64 -28.35 23.56
N GLY A 326 -38.62 -29.11 23.14
CA GLY A 326 -38.69 -30.57 23.15
C GLY A 326 -38.00 -31.35 22.02
N ALA A 327 -37.58 -30.74 20.92
CA ALA A 327 -36.93 -31.47 19.82
C ALA A 327 -35.67 -30.76 19.29
N PRO A 328 -34.62 -31.51 18.91
CA PRO A 328 -33.56 -30.96 18.07
C PRO A 328 -34.17 -30.31 16.83
N PHE A 329 -33.70 -29.12 16.44
CA PHE A 329 -34.07 -28.53 15.16
C PHE A 329 -33.40 -29.38 14.07
N ASP A 330 -34.14 -30.32 13.48
CA ASP A 330 -33.62 -31.17 12.42
C ASP A 330 -33.47 -30.34 11.14
N LEU A 331 -32.25 -29.84 10.92
CA LEU A 331 -31.89 -29.13 9.69
C LEU A 331 -31.88 -30.05 8.45
N GLU A 332 -31.95 -31.37 8.61
CA GLU A 332 -31.98 -32.34 7.49
C GLU A 332 -33.39 -32.61 6.95
N HIS A 333 -34.46 -32.40 7.74
CA HIS A 333 -35.84 -32.71 7.33
C HIS A 333 -36.86 -31.60 7.66
N CYS A 334 -36.73 -30.42 7.06
CA CYS A 334 -37.80 -29.41 7.07
C CYS A 334 -38.64 -29.50 5.78
N PRO A 335 -39.90 -29.98 5.81
CA PRO A 335 -40.82 -29.83 4.70
C PRO A 335 -41.41 -28.42 4.71
N ASP A 336 -41.38 -27.78 3.54
CA ASP A 336 -41.90 -26.45 3.17
C ASP A 336 -41.17 -25.20 3.68
N ALA A 337 -40.57 -24.51 2.71
CA ALA A 337 -39.89 -23.22 2.80
C ALA A 337 -40.82 -22.00 2.97
N SER A 338 -42.06 -22.17 3.44
CA SER A 338 -43.07 -21.10 3.36
C SER A 338 -43.32 -20.33 4.64
N HIS A 339 -43.11 -20.87 5.86
CA HIS A 339 -43.32 -20.09 7.08
C HIS A 339 -42.42 -20.57 8.23
N HIS A 340 -41.55 -19.67 8.73
CA HIS A 340 -40.61 -19.78 9.88
C HIS A 340 -39.17 -20.24 9.54
N GLY A 341 -38.20 -19.30 9.52
CA GLY A 341 -36.77 -19.62 9.78
C GLY A 341 -35.73 -19.40 8.67
N ASN A 342 -35.81 -18.35 7.85
CA ASN A 342 -34.85 -18.14 6.74
C ASN A 342 -33.37 -17.90 7.14
N GLY A 343 -33.11 -17.48 8.39
CA GLY A 343 -31.76 -17.07 8.83
C GLY A 343 -30.78 -18.24 9.02
N LEU A 344 -31.21 -19.28 9.75
CA LEU A 344 -30.35 -20.44 10.06
C LEU A 344 -30.12 -21.35 8.85
N THR A 345 -31.10 -21.49 7.97
CA THR A 345 -30.97 -22.26 6.71
C THR A 345 -29.96 -21.60 5.79
N GLY A 346 -30.08 -20.29 5.55
CA GLY A 346 -29.10 -19.55 4.74
C GLY A 346 -27.70 -19.52 5.38
N LEU A 347 -27.60 -19.53 6.71
CA LEU A 347 -26.32 -19.65 7.40
C LEU A 347 -25.70 -21.04 7.20
N ARG A 348 -26.50 -22.12 7.22
CA ARG A 348 -26.03 -23.49 6.96
C ARG A 348 -25.45 -23.62 5.56
N GLU A 349 -26.15 -23.12 4.54
CA GLU A 349 -25.68 -23.15 3.16
C GLU A 349 -24.31 -22.49 3.00
N ARG A 350 -24.10 -21.33 3.64
CA ARG A 350 -22.82 -20.61 3.60
C ARG A 350 -21.70 -21.35 4.34
N VAL A 351 -22.00 -22.00 5.46
CA VAL A 351 -21.02 -22.79 6.22
C VAL A 351 -20.63 -24.06 5.45
N VAL A 352 -21.60 -24.74 4.83
CA VAL A 352 -21.34 -25.92 4.01
C VAL A 352 -20.57 -25.57 2.74
N ALA A 353 -20.82 -24.40 2.14
CA ALA A 353 -20.10 -23.93 0.95
C ALA A 353 -18.58 -23.79 1.17
N VAL A 354 -18.13 -23.60 2.41
CA VAL A 354 -16.70 -23.55 2.78
C VAL A 354 -16.19 -24.88 3.37
N GLY A 355 -16.97 -25.96 3.24
CA GLY A 355 -16.63 -27.29 3.79
C GLY A 355 -16.80 -27.39 5.30
N GLY A 356 -17.49 -26.44 5.94
CA GLY A 356 -17.74 -26.44 7.37
C GLY A 356 -19.02 -27.15 7.78
N THR A 357 -19.25 -27.21 9.09
CA THR A 357 -20.46 -27.77 9.71
C THR A 357 -21.13 -26.73 10.60
N LEU A 358 -22.47 -26.67 10.55
CA LEU A 358 -23.29 -25.81 11.41
C LEU A 358 -24.16 -26.70 12.30
N LEU A 359 -24.07 -26.49 13.62
CA LEU A 359 -24.89 -27.13 14.64
C LEU A 359 -25.77 -26.07 15.30
N ALA A 360 -27.08 -26.27 15.28
CA ALA A 360 -28.05 -25.38 15.92
C ALA A 360 -29.05 -26.24 16.70
N GLY A 361 -29.18 -26.02 18.01
CA GLY A 361 -30.14 -26.81 18.81
C GLY A 361 -30.11 -26.54 20.31
N PRO A 362 -31.07 -27.13 21.05
CA PRO A 362 -31.13 -27.04 22.50
C PRO A 362 -29.95 -27.75 23.16
N ARG A 363 -29.50 -27.22 24.30
CA ARG A 363 -28.46 -27.85 25.13
C ARG A 363 -29.07 -28.75 26.18
N ALA A 364 -28.35 -29.82 26.54
CA ALA A 364 -28.74 -30.72 27.63
C ALA A 364 -28.86 -30.03 28.99
N GLU A 365 -28.11 -28.95 29.19
CA GLU A 365 -28.09 -28.14 30.42
C GLU A 365 -29.12 -26.99 30.41
N GLY A 366 -29.97 -26.91 29.37
CA GLY A 366 -30.84 -25.77 29.10
C GLY A 366 -30.18 -24.71 28.22
N GLY A 367 -30.99 -23.91 27.53
CA GLY A 367 -30.50 -22.93 26.56
C GLY A 367 -30.41 -23.44 25.13
N PHE A 368 -29.98 -22.57 24.22
CA PHE A 368 -29.73 -22.88 22.82
C PHE A 368 -28.25 -22.70 22.47
N ARG A 369 -27.74 -23.52 21.56
CA ARG A 369 -26.39 -23.43 21.01
C ARG A 369 -26.44 -23.30 19.50
N LEU A 370 -25.72 -22.32 18.98
CA LEU A 370 -25.37 -22.18 17.57
C LEU A 370 -23.85 -22.26 17.43
N ARG A 371 -23.34 -23.26 16.72
CA ARG A 371 -21.91 -23.47 16.52
C ARG A 371 -21.60 -23.71 15.05
N ALA A 372 -20.68 -22.94 14.49
CA ALA A 372 -20.10 -23.19 13.18
C ALA A 372 -18.64 -23.60 13.32
N GLU A 373 -18.22 -24.63 12.58
CA GLU A 373 -16.86 -25.16 12.57
C GLU A 373 -16.41 -25.35 11.12
N VAL A 374 -15.20 -24.90 10.81
CA VAL A 374 -14.61 -24.95 9.46
C VAL A 374 -13.29 -25.74 9.47
N PRO A 375 -12.93 -26.40 8.35
CA PRO A 375 -11.63 -27.07 8.23
C PRO A 375 -10.47 -26.07 8.39
N GLN A 376 -9.32 -26.56 8.88
CA GLN A 376 -8.08 -25.77 8.98
C GLN A 376 -7.46 -25.42 7.64
#